data_AF-A0AAD3DGV3-F1
#
_entry.id   AF-A0AAD3DGV3-F1
#
_cell.length_a   1.000
_cell.length_b   1.000
_cell.length_c   1.000
_cell.angle_alpha   90.00
_cell.angle_beta   90.00
_cell.angle_gamma   90.00
#
_symmetry.space_group_name_H-M   'P 1'
#
loop_
_entity.id
_entity.type
_entity.pdbx_description
1 polymer ?
#
loop_
_entity_poly.entity_id
_entity_poly.type
_entity_poly.pdbx_seq_one_letter_code
_entity_poly.pdbx_strand_id
1 'polypeptide(L)'
;MQLFVAIILALCSIEFSSIRLLANAGRICERGGYCSVGKLDGYTGPLDTAAQLQEALKATAFRNEVIIFAESRMNEAAQALHRFHSAGYGHVLVVMDEPVQCQQLRAVLRPWQAEEGPVSCGTYAIKSPSGTAYQSGFEYLQHPVHPMTGWRKYHTVGRAVALGYNVMAVDTDILILDDWYWRAKQPPLRQYNMLCQNEVGIAFNSGFCYIQNATSNGPITWLLFEATHRVARWTEDDSVLQNTSSHFRQSRILRINDQSVLQETVHSAVLGRPIFSTLLATYGDDEEAYKKHGTTRFDMWKVIEDAVRGTWEEYTTIPIGGEIAKATCEFYEEPTCNTSVAGAVLMSSVNLKVPHSGGQWPLEFGGYPFSRTIGPKTAAYRRSYAELGVSLPPDPEDPATEAAARAIKPERFGYLAAHRKEDNCLGCWAQSTWSAVGRHGWWHTRLYDTAPAPRKVAMGHVWVALFPGDFGKDIALMLAGHYDFRVAARAAKGRRYLTNQLLPHGLSHYTLPEARVVVAFQPGVIHAGMSKEQFIKAAQGLAQVAVTLGAIAAWPTVPCDSD
;
A
#
# COMPACT_ATOMS: atom_id res chain seq x y z
N MET A 1 5.74 53.84 22.97
CA MET A 1 5.60 52.40 23.33
C MET A 1 4.62 51.66 22.43
N GLN A 2 3.38 52.15 22.22
CA GLN A 2 2.41 51.51 21.31
C GLN A 2 2.87 51.42 19.84
N LEU A 3 3.54 52.45 19.32
CA LEU A 3 4.11 52.43 17.96
C LEU A 3 5.24 51.38 17.80
N PHE A 4 6.01 51.15 18.86
CA PHE A 4 7.13 50.20 18.85
C PHE A 4 6.62 48.74 18.87
N VAL A 5 5.54 48.47 19.62
CA VAL A 5 4.87 47.16 19.62
C VAL A 5 4.20 46.86 18.28
N ALA A 6 3.59 47.86 17.64
CA ALA A 6 2.99 47.70 16.31
C ALA A 6 4.03 47.39 15.22
N ILE A 7 5.21 48.02 15.28
CA ILE A 7 6.31 47.75 14.34
C ILE A 7 6.90 46.34 14.54
N ILE A 8 7.07 45.89 15.78
CA ILE A 8 7.55 44.52 16.06
C ILE A 8 6.53 43.46 15.58
N LEU A 9 5.23 43.68 15.80
CA LEU A 9 4.19 42.76 15.33
C LEU A 9 4.08 42.73 13.79
N ALA A 10 4.30 43.88 13.12
CA ALA A 10 4.34 43.96 11.66
C ALA A 10 5.58 43.27 11.07
N LEU A 11 6.76 43.47 11.68
CA LEU A 11 8.01 42.82 11.26
C LEU A 11 7.96 41.30 11.47
N CYS A 12 7.43 40.82 12.60
CA CYS A 12 7.18 39.39 12.81
C CYS A 12 6.18 38.85 11.76
N SER A 13 5.13 39.58 11.41
CA SER A 13 4.14 39.12 10.41
C SER A 13 4.71 39.04 8.99
N ILE A 14 5.65 39.92 8.63
CA ILE A 14 6.34 39.91 7.32
C ILE A 14 7.39 38.77 7.26
N GLU A 15 8.13 38.51 8.34
CA GLU A 15 9.04 37.35 8.43
C GLU A 15 8.26 36.02 8.37
N PHE A 16 7.16 35.88 9.12
CA PHE A 16 6.34 34.67 9.07
C PHE A 16 5.73 34.41 7.69
N SER A 17 5.34 35.47 6.96
CA SER A 17 4.77 35.33 5.61
C SER A 17 5.84 34.94 4.57
N SER A 18 7.05 35.48 4.71
CA SER A 18 8.18 35.17 3.81
C SER A 18 8.78 33.78 4.09
N ILE A 19 8.82 33.35 5.37
CA ILE A 19 9.18 32.00 5.78
C ILE A 19 8.14 30.99 5.29
N ARG A 20 6.85 31.33 5.27
CA ARG A 20 5.78 30.48 4.70
C ARG A 20 5.89 30.27 3.20
N LEU A 21 6.29 31.29 2.43
CA LEU A 21 6.55 31.17 1.00
C LEU A 21 7.80 30.32 0.71
N LEU A 22 8.84 30.45 1.54
CA LEU A 22 10.06 29.63 1.44
C LEU A 22 9.86 28.19 1.92
N ALA A 23 8.98 27.94 2.90
CA ALA A 23 8.63 26.59 3.36
C ALA A 23 7.78 25.80 2.34
N ASN A 24 7.12 26.50 1.41
CA ASN A 24 6.41 25.86 0.31
C ASN A 24 7.30 25.57 -0.90
N ALA A 25 8.36 26.35 -1.12
CA ALA A 25 9.34 26.10 -2.18
C ALA A 25 10.23 24.90 -1.83
N GLY A 26 10.35 23.93 -2.75
CA GLY A 26 11.22 22.76 -2.59
C GLY A 26 10.53 21.49 -2.11
N ARG A 27 9.19 21.43 -2.14
CA ARG A 27 8.48 20.15 -1.93
C ARG A 27 8.70 19.23 -3.12
N ILE A 28 8.81 17.92 -2.85
CA ILE A 28 9.15 16.95 -3.90
C ILE A 28 8.13 16.93 -5.04
N CYS A 29 6.85 17.14 -4.76
CA CYS A 29 5.74 17.10 -5.72
C CYS A 29 5.68 18.28 -6.72
N GLU A 30 6.56 19.28 -6.58
CA GLU A 30 6.50 20.51 -7.37
C GLU A 30 6.84 20.24 -8.83
N ARG A 31 7.78 19.33 -9.07
CA ARG A 31 8.33 19.04 -10.40
C ARG A 31 7.27 18.48 -11.35
N GLY A 32 6.39 17.61 -10.84
CA GLY A 32 5.25 17.06 -11.56
C GLY A 32 4.02 17.97 -11.52
N GLY A 33 4.02 18.99 -10.66
CA GLY A 33 2.88 19.89 -10.45
C GLY A 33 1.72 19.24 -9.70
N TYR A 34 1.99 18.22 -8.88
CA TYR A 34 0.98 17.46 -8.13
C TYR A 34 0.95 17.80 -6.62
N CYS A 35 1.60 18.88 -6.21
CA CYS A 35 1.43 19.41 -4.86
C CYS A 35 0.00 19.88 -4.62
N SER A 36 -0.69 19.21 -3.70
CA SER A 36 -2.11 19.45 -3.40
C SER A 36 -2.40 19.81 -1.95
N VAL A 37 -1.39 19.76 -1.07
CA VAL A 37 -1.50 20.29 0.30
C VAL A 37 -2.03 21.72 0.27
N GLY A 38 -3.02 22.00 1.13
CA GLY A 38 -3.69 23.30 1.24
C GLY A 38 -4.61 23.68 0.08
N LYS A 39 -4.87 22.78 -0.89
CA LYS A 39 -5.70 23.03 -2.08
C LYS A 39 -7.01 22.24 -2.11
N LEU A 40 -7.33 21.51 -1.04
CA LEU A 40 -8.41 20.52 -0.99
C LEU A 40 -9.34 20.82 0.19
N ASP A 41 -10.60 20.42 0.04
CA ASP A 41 -11.65 20.65 1.05
C ASP A 41 -11.61 19.60 2.18
N GLY A 42 -11.08 18.41 1.88
CA GLY A 42 -11.03 17.29 2.80
C GLY A 42 -12.39 16.62 3.00
N TYR A 43 -12.37 15.40 3.53
CA TYR A 43 -13.58 14.61 3.76
C TYR A 43 -13.55 13.90 5.11
N THR A 44 -14.68 13.81 5.80
CA THR A 44 -14.80 12.93 6.97
C THR A 44 -16.19 12.34 7.03
N GLY A 45 -16.32 11.06 6.70
CA GLY A 45 -17.65 10.46 6.61
C GLY A 45 -17.70 9.01 6.16
N PRO A 46 -18.90 8.45 6.02
CA PRO A 46 -19.13 7.10 5.51
C PRO A 46 -18.75 6.97 4.03
N LEU A 47 -18.43 5.75 3.56
CA LEU A 47 -18.14 5.44 2.16
C LEU A 47 -19.09 4.38 1.57
N ASP A 48 -20.19 4.10 2.28
CA ASP A 48 -21.09 2.98 2.01
C ASP A 48 -21.81 3.12 0.66
N THR A 49 -22.26 4.32 0.31
CA THR A 49 -23.03 4.57 -0.92
C THR A 49 -22.19 5.16 -2.04
N ALA A 50 -22.69 5.09 -3.28
CA ALA A 50 -22.06 5.74 -4.43
C ALA A 50 -21.92 7.27 -4.25
N ALA A 51 -22.98 7.92 -3.75
CA ALA A 51 -22.98 9.36 -3.52
C ALA A 51 -21.94 9.79 -2.48
N GLN A 52 -21.82 9.04 -1.38
CA GLN A 52 -20.83 9.29 -0.34
C GLN A 52 -19.40 9.14 -0.85
N LEU A 53 -19.13 8.10 -1.63
CA LEU A 53 -17.82 7.91 -2.25
C LEU A 53 -17.50 9.03 -3.25
N GLN A 54 -18.45 9.42 -4.10
CA GLN A 54 -18.27 10.51 -5.05
C GLN A 54 -17.98 11.85 -4.35
N GLU A 55 -18.68 12.14 -3.24
CA GLU A 55 -18.40 13.30 -2.40
C GLU A 55 -16.98 13.24 -1.83
N ALA A 56 -16.59 12.09 -1.25
CA ALA A 56 -15.25 11.89 -0.70
C ALA A 56 -14.14 12.08 -1.76
N LEU A 57 -14.32 11.51 -2.94
CA LEU A 57 -13.36 11.62 -4.04
C LEU A 57 -13.29 13.05 -4.58
N LYS A 58 -14.42 13.73 -4.74
CA LYS A 58 -14.46 15.14 -5.17
C LYS A 58 -13.74 16.07 -4.19
N ALA A 59 -13.90 15.85 -2.89
CA ALA A 59 -13.28 16.67 -1.86
C ALA A 59 -11.78 16.38 -1.66
N THR A 60 -11.31 15.21 -2.11
CA THR A 60 -9.94 14.73 -1.86
C THR A 60 -9.05 14.75 -3.10
N ALA A 61 -9.59 14.44 -4.28
CA ALA A 61 -8.76 14.25 -5.47
C ALA A 61 -8.15 15.57 -5.97
N PHE A 62 -6.94 15.49 -6.52
CA PHE A 62 -6.27 16.61 -7.16
C PHE A 62 -5.83 16.22 -8.56
N ARG A 63 -6.26 16.98 -9.57
CA ARG A 63 -5.98 16.66 -11.00
C ARG A 63 -6.38 15.23 -11.38
N ASN A 64 -7.53 14.78 -10.88
CA ASN A 64 -8.04 13.42 -11.05
C ASN A 64 -7.19 12.31 -10.40
N GLU A 65 -6.23 12.65 -9.53
CA GLU A 65 -5.44 11.68 -8.75
C GLU A 65 -5.94 11.61 -7.30
N VAL A 66 -5.99 10.41 -6.74
CA VAL A 66 -6.24 10.17 -5.32
C VAL A 66 -5.31 9.07 -4.80
N ILE A 67 -4.77 9.25 -3.60
CA ILE A 67 -3.98 8.24 -2.89
C ILE A 67 -4.92 7.57 -1.88
N ILE A 68 -4.98 6.24 -1.87
CA ILE A 68 -5.88 5.48 -0.99
C ILE A 68 -5.07 4.45 -0.22
N PHE A 69 -5.21 4.45 1.11
CA PHE A 69 -4.78 3.36 1.97
C PHE A 69 -5.83 3.08 3.04
N ALA A 70 -5.78 1.89 3.63
CA ALA A 70 -6.63 1.54 4.76
C ALA A 70 -5.76 1.14 5.95
N GLU A 71 -6.18 1.51 7.16
CA GLU A 71 -5.43 1.22 8.38
C GLU A 71 -6.35 1.20 9.59
N SER A 72 -6.10 0.27 10.52
CA SER A 72 -6.83 0.17 11.78
C SER A 72 -6.04 0.77 12.95
N ARG A 73 -4.72 0.89 12.81
CA ARG A 73 -3.80 1.42 13.81
C ARG A 73 -3.63 2.93 13.65
N MET A 74 -4.14 3.69 14.63
CA MET A 74 -4.14 5.16 14.62
C MET A 74 -2.78 5.79 14.30
N ASN A 75 -1.70 5.24 14.86
CA ASN A 75 -0.38 5.80 14.60
C ASN A 75 0.08 5.56 13.18
N GLU A 76 -0.05 4.34 12.64
CA GLU A 76 0.41 4.07 11.28
C GLU A 76 -0.35 4.91 10.26
N ALA A 77 -1.65 5.11 10.49
CA ALA A 77 -2.46 6.02 9.69
C ALA A 77 -1.95 7.47 9.76
N ALA A 78 -1.68 7.97 10.98
CA ALA A 78 -1.19 9.33 11.18
C ALA A 78 0.23 9.55 10.62
N GLN A 79 1.12 8.56 10.79
CA GLN A 79 2.49 8.60 10.26
C GLN A 79 2.48 8.58 8.73
N ALA A 80 1.72 7.68 8.11
CA ALA A 80 1.60 7.60 6.66
C ALA A 80 1.04 8.90 6.08
N LEU A 81 -0.06 9.41 6.65
CA LEU A 81 -0.68 10.66 6.19
C LEU A 81 0.28 11.85 6.33
N HIS A 82 0.98 11.97 7.46
CA HIS A 82 1.97 13.03 7.65
C HIS A 82 3.14 12.93 6.67
N ARG A 83 3.61 11.72 6.32
CA ARG A 83 4.64 11.53 5.29
C ARG A 83 4.19 12.05 3.92
N PHE A 84 2.96 11.72 3.50
CA PHE A 84 2.41 12.24 2.24
C PHE A 84 2.25 13.76 2.27
N HIS A 85 1.73 14.33 3.36
CA HIS A 85 1.58 15.77 3.51
C HIS A 85 2.93 16.51 3.49
N SER A 86 3.94 15.96 4.17
CA SER A 86 5.31 16.48 4.17
C SER A 86 5.92 16.46 2.77
N ALA A 87 5.60 15.44 1.96
CA ALA A 87 5.94 15.38 0.55
C ALA A 87 5.12 16.35 -0.34
N GLY A 88 4.06 16.95 0.20
CA GLY A 88 3.15 17.89 -0.46
C GLY A 88 1.94 17.25 -1.16
N TYR A 89 1.73 15.95 -0.96
CA TYR A 89 0.54 15.23 -1.43
C TYR A 89 -0.54 15.27 -0.36
N GLY A 90 -1.54 16.14 -0.53
CA GLY A 90 -2.73 16.22 0.33
C GLY A 90 -3.93 15.42 -0.18
N HIS A 91 -3.88 14.90 -1.42
CA HIS A 91 -4.98 14.16 -2.05
C HIS A 91 -5.04 12.70 -1.60
N VAL A 92 -5.06 12.51 -0.27
CA VAL A 92 -4.96 11.20 0.39
C VAL A 92 -6.27 10.89 1.11
N LEU A 93 -6.96 9.83 0.70
CA LEU A 93 -8.14 9.30 1.38
C LEU A 93 -7.74 8.11 2.25
N VAL A 94 -7.79 8.29 3.57
CA VAL A 94 -7.53 7.22 4.54
C VAL A 94 -8.82 6.48 4.84
N VAL A 95 -8.83 5.16 4.69
CA VAL A 95 -9.97 4.31 5.07
C VAL A 95 -9.71 3.70 6.45
N MET A 96 -10.44 4.18 7.47
CA MET A 96 -10.34 3.66 8.84
C MET A 96 -11.46 2.66 9.13
N ASP A 97 -11.31 1.89 10.22
CA ASP A 97 -12.28 0.86 10.61
C ASP A 97 -13.54 1.46 11.23
N GLU A 98 -13.42 2.56 11.97
CA GLU A 98 -14.52 3.18 12.71
C GLU A 98 -14.57 4.71 12.57
N PRO A 99 -15.77 5.32 12.54
CA PRO A 99 -15.92 6.78 12.41
C PRO A 99 -15.17 7.59 13.47
N VAL A 100 -15.08 7.06 14.70
CA VAL A 100 -14.35 7.72 15.80
C VAL A 100 -12.86 7.87 15.48
N GLN A 101 -12.28 6.94 14.72
CA GLN A 101 -10.87 6.99 14.34
C GLN A 101 -10.61 8.14 13.37
N CYS A 102 -11.51 8.45 12.43
CA CYS A 102 -11.34 9.62 11.58
C CYS A 102 -11.29 10.94 12.38
N GLN A 103 -12.11 11.06 13.43
CA GLN A 103 -12.07 12.23 14.32
C GLN A 103 -10.77 12.27 15.15
N GLN A 104 -10.29 11.12 15.61
CA GLN A 104 -9.01 11.01 16.29
C GLN A 104 -7.84 11.40 15.37
N LEU A 105 -7.83 10.91 14.12
CA LEU A 105 -6.81 11.24 13.13
C LEU A 105 -6.76 12.75 12.87
N ARG A 106 -7.92 13.39 12.71
CA ARG A 106 -8.02 14.86 12.64
C ARG A 106 -7.45 15.56 13.87
N ALA A 107 -7.70 15.04 15.06
CA ALA A 107 -7.18 15.62 16.30
C ALA A 107 -5.65 15.46 16.43
N VAL A 108 -5.11 14.34 15.97
CA VAL A 108 -3.67 14.07 15.92
C VAL A 108 -2.99 15.08 14.99
N LEU A 109 -3.51 15.27 13.78
CA LEU A 109 -2.90 16.12 12.76
C LEU A 109 -3.30 17.61 12.85
N ARG A 110 -4.15 18.00 13.81
CA ARG A 110 -4.58 19.38 14.02
C ARG A 110 -3.45 20.43 13.98
N PRO A 111 -2.26 20.22 14.59
CA PRO A 111 -1.20 21.23 14.58
C PRO A 111 -0.71 21.59 13.17
N TRP A 112 -0.83 20.67 12.23
CA TRP A 112 -0.38 20.85 10.86
C TRP A 112 -1.49 21.25 9.90
N GLN A 113 -2.77 21.23 10.30
CA GLN A 113 -3.90 21.50 9.39
C GLN A 113 -3.85 22.87 8.71
N ALA A 114 -3.30 23.89 9.37
CA ALA A 114 -3.17 25.22 8.77
C ALA A 114 -2.19 25.26 7.58
N GLU A 115 -1.22 24.35 7.56
CA GLU A 115 -0.16 24.27 6.55
C GLU A 115 -0.39 23.12 5.56
N GLU A 116 -0.90 21.98 6.05
CA GLU A 116 -1.11 20.75 5.31
C GLU A 116 -2.51 20.65 4.69
N GLY A 117 -3.48 21.40 5.23
CA GLY A 117 -4.87 21.33 4.84
C GLY A 117 -5.69 20.32 5.65
N PRO A 118 -6.97 20.14 5.29
CA PRO A 118 -7.87 19.23 5.98
C PRO A 118 -7.52 17.75 5.72
N VAL A 119 -7.91 16.88 6.65
CA VAL A 119 -7.75 15.43 6.51
C VAL A 119 -8.93 14.85 5.74
N SER A 120 -8.64 13.97 4.78
CA SER A 120 -9.62 13.10 4.14
C SER A 120 -9.61 11.70 4.74
N CYS A 121 -10.70 11.32 5.39
CA CYS A 121 -10.86 10.04 6.07
C CYS A 121 -12.27 9.48 5.87
N GLY A 122 -12.35 8.25 5.40
CA GLY A 122 -13.59 7.53 5.16
C GLY A 122 -13.71 6.26 6.00
N THR A 123 -14.94 5.79 6.21
CA THR A 123 -15.20 4.54 6.93
C THR A 123 -16.36 3.79 6.30
N TYR A 124 -16.38 2.47 6.42
CA TYR A 124 -17.56 1.66 6.07
C TYR A 124 -18.37 1.33 7.32
N ALA A 125 -19.67 1.14 7.13
CA ALA A 125 -20.57 0.72 8.19
C ALA A 125 -20.15 -0.66 8.73
N ILE A 126 -19.99 -0.72 10.06
CA ILE A 126 -19.74 -1.96 10.80
C ILE A 126 -21.04 -2.59 11.36
N LYS A 127 -22.17 -1.92 11.13
CA LYS A 127 -23.51 -2.31 11.58
C LYS A 127 -24.52 -2.07 10.46
N SER A 128 -25.55 -2.91 10.40
CA SER A 128 -26.72 -2.72 9.53
C SER A 128 -27.53 -1.49 9.93
N PRO A 129 -28.48 -1.02 9.09
CA PRO A 129 -29.43 0.03 9.46
C PRO A 129 -30.27 -0.30 10.72
N SER A 130 -30.47 -1.58 11.04
CA SER A 130 -31.13 -2.02 12.28
C SER A 130 -30.23 -2.00 13.51
N GLY A 131 -28.95 -1.60 13.38
CA GLY A 131 -27.97 -1.55 14.46
C GLY A 131 -27.25 -2.88 14.73
N THR A 132 -27.50 -3.92 13.94
CA THR A 132 -26.89 -5.25 14.10
C THR A 132 -25.47 -5.23 13.53
N ALA A 133 -24.47 -5.59 14.34
CA ALA A 133 -23.08 -5.66 13.88
C ALA A 133 -22.91 -6.67 12.75
N TYR A 134 -22.16 -6.32 11.71
CA TYR A 134 -21.73 -7.28 10.70
C TYR A 134 -20.67 -8.19 11.31
N GLN A 135 -20.82 -9.50 11.18
CA GLN A 135 -19.91 -10.48 11.78
C GLN A 135 -18.45 -10.32 11.30
N SER A 136 -18.24 -9.98 10.04
CA SER A 136 -16.93 -9.68 9.47
C SER A 136 -16.42 -8.26 9.78
N GLY A 137 -17.29 -7.40 10.32
CA GLY A 137 -17.09 -5.95 10.37
C GLY A 137 -17.29 -5.25 9.02
N PHE A 138 -17.66 -5.95 7.94
CA PHE A 138 -17.84 -5.35 6.62
C PHE A 138 -19.10 -5.89 5.95
N GLU A 139 -19.96 -5.00 5.44
CA GLU A 139 -21.29 -5.39 4.96
C GLU A 139 -21.26 -6.54 3.94
N TYR A 140 -20.25 -6.57 3.07
CA TYR A 140 -20.18 -7.47 1.93
C TYR A 140 -19.58 -8.85 2.22
N LEU A 141 -19.01 -9.07 3.41
CA LEU A 141 -18.44 -10.36 3.80
C LEU A 141 -19.25 -10.98 4.93
N GLN A 142 -19.54 -12.28 4.84
CA GLN A 142 -20.33 -12.97 5.86
C GLN A 142 -19.50 -13.23 7.13
N HIS A 143 -18.21 -13.54 7.01
CA HIS A 143 -17.28 -13.75 8.11
C HIS A 143 -15.93 -13.10 7.79
N PRO A 144 -15.08 -12.79 8.80
CA PRO A 144 -13.84 -12.07 8.55
C PRO A 144 -12.85 -12.89 7.72
N VAL A 145 -12.11 -12.20 6.84
CA VAL A 145 -10.98 -12.73 6.09
C VAL A 145 -9.82 -11.77 6.33
N HIS A 146 -8.80 -12.21 7.05
CA HIS A 146 -7.74 -11.31 7.49
C HIS A 146 -6.68 -11.06 6.40
N PRO A 147 -6.16 -9.82 6.27
CA PRO A 147 -6.53 -8.61 7.03
C PRO A 147 -7.76 -7.88 6.44
N MET A 148 -8.69 -7.46 7.30
CA MET A 148 -9.91 -6.76 6.87
C MET A 148 -9.67 -5.39 6.22
N THR A 149 -8.58 -4.71 6.60
CA THR A 149 -8.18 -3.41 6.04
C THR A 149 -7.90 -3.50 4.54
N GLY A 150 -7.24 -4.57 4.08
CA GLY A 150 -6.94 -4.80 2.66
C GLY A 150 -8.20 -4.87 1.80
N TRP A 151 -9.23 -5.58 2.25
CA TRP A 151 -10.50 -5.68 1.51
C TRP A 151 -11.23 -4.35 1.40
N ARG A 152 -11.23 -3.54 2.46
CA ARG A 152 -11.81 -2.18 2.44
C ARG A 152 -11.01 -1.25 1.52
N LYS A 153 -9.67 -1.28 1.60
CA LYS A 153 -8.76 -0.54 0.71
C LYS A 153 -9.12 -0.81 -0.75
N TYR A 154 -9.10 -2.07 -1.16
CA TYR A 154 -9.30 -2.41 -2.57
C TYR A 154 -10.75 -2.29 -3.05
N HIS A 155 -11.73 -2.42 -2.15
CA HIS A 155 -13.11 -2.06 -2.48
C HIS A 155 -13.26 -0.55 -2.77
N THR A 156 -12.63 0.33 -1.97
CA THR A 156 -12.61 1.78 -2.25
C THR A 156 -11.84 2.09 -3.53
N VAL A 157 -10.68 1.48 -3.73
CA VAL A 157 -9.86 1.64 -4.95
C VAL A 157 -10.64 1.24 -6.20
N GLY A 158 -11.26 0.05 -6.22
CA GLY A 158 -12.01 -0.43 -7.37
C GLY A 158 -13.19 0.48 -7.74
N ARG A 159 -13.93 0.99 -6.75
CA ARG A 159 -15.02 1.94 -7.00
C ARG A 159 -14.51 3.31 -7.45
N ALA A 160 -13.38 3.78 -6.94
CA ALA A 160 -12.76 5.04 -7.39
C ALA A 160 -12.25 4.95 -8.85
N VAL A 161 -11.61 3.84 -9.21
CA VAL A 161 -11.18 3.57 -10.59
C VAL A 161 -12.39 3.45 -11.53
N ALA A 162 -13.45 2.76 -11.11
CA ALA A 162 -14.69 2.66 -11.89
C ALA A 162 -15.32 4.05 -12.16
N LEU A 163 -15.19 4.99 -11.22
CA LEU A 163 -15.61 6.39 -11.38
C LEU A 163 -14.65 7.24 -12.25
N GLY A 164 -13.56 6.67 -12.76
CA GLY A 164 -12.63 7.33 -13.67
C GLY A 164 -11.47 8.07 -12.99
N TYR A 165 -11.26 7.89 -11.69
CA TYR A 165 -10.12 8.47 -10.98
C TYR A 165 -8.85 7.65 -11.22
N ASN A 166 -7.71 8.35 -11.29
CA ASN A 166 -6.40 7.71 -11.16
C ASN A 166 -6.12 7.49 -9.67
N VAL A 167 -5.64 6.30 -9.32
CA VAL A 167 -5.53 5.88 -7.92
C VAL A 167 -4.14 5.36 -7.62
N MET A 168 -3.50 5.91 -6.59
CA MET A 168 -2.34 5.30 -5.94
C MET A 168 -2.82 4.52 -4.71
N ALA A 169 -2.93 3.20 -4.84
CA ALA A 169 -3.27 2.29 -3.75
C ALA A 169 -1.99 1.87 -3.02
N VAL A 170 -1.89 2.20 -1.73
CA VAL A 170 -0.67 1.97 -0.94
C VAL A 170 -0.97 1.38 0.43
N ASP A 171 0.02 0.70 1.01
CA ASP A 171 0.06 0.39 2.44
C ASP A 171 0.61 1.58 3.24
N THR A 172 0.52 1.51 4.57
CA THR A 172 0.98 2.58 5.47
C THR A 172 2.49 2.64 5.60
N ASP A 173 3.20 1.58 5.23
CA ASP A 173 4.65 1.43 5.29
C ASP A 173 5.36 1.85 3.98
N ILE A 174 4.73 2.77 3.24
CA ILE A 174 5.35 3.45 2.08
C ILE A 174 6.14 4.69 2.51
N LEU A 175 7.24 4.90 1.82
CA LEU A 175 8.13 6.05 1.86
C LEU A 175 8.01 6.85 0.57
N ILE A 176 7.88 8.16 0.72
CA ILE A 176 7.88 9.08 -0.40
C ILE A 176 9.29 9.68 -0.51
N LEU A 177 10.02 9.24 -1.53
CA LEU A 177 11.44 9.55 -1.70
C LEU A 177 11.66 10.55 -2.81
N ASP A 178 10.79 10.68 -3.81
CA ASP A 178 10.89 11.69 -4.87
C ASP A 178 9.50 11.98 -5.47
N ASP A 179 9.45 12.83 -6.51
CA ASP A 179 8.22 13.09 -7.26
C ASP A 179 7.77 11.86 -8.07
N TRP A 180 6.86 11.07 -7.50
CA TRP A 180 6.24 9.94 -8.19
C TRP A 180 5.52 10.36 -9.46
N TYR A 181 4.71 11.41 -9.42
CA TYR A 181 3.89 11.77 -10.57
C TYR A 181 4.72 12.30 -11.73
N TRP A 182 5.80 13.04 -11.46
CA TRP A 182 6.77 13.39 -12.49
C TRP A 182 7.28 12.13 -13.20
N ARG A 183 7.66 11.07 -12.48
CA ARG A 183 8.11 9.80 -13.09
C ARG A 183 6.97 9.09 -13.83
N ALA A 184 5.82 8.91 -13.18
CA ALA A 184 4.71 8.12 -13.69
C ALA A 184 4.01 8.72 -14.91
N LYS A 185 4.04 10.05 -15.06
CA LYS A 185 3.41 10.77 -16.17
C LYS A 185 4.30 10.92 -17.41
N GLN A 186 5.49 10.33 -17.40
CA GLN A 186 6.43 10.34 -18.52
C GLN A 186 6.69 8.92 -19.04
N PRO A 187 7.18 8.76 -20.28
CA PRO A 187 7.73 7.48 -20.73
C PRO A 187 8.85 7.00 -19.78
N PRO A 188 8.95 5.70 -19.49
CA PRO A 188 8.14 4.63 -20.06
C PRO A 188 6.83 4.38 -19.29
N LEU A 189 6.63 5.00 -18.12
CA LEU A 189 5.55 4.65 -17.19
C LEU A 189 4.16 5.14 -17.63
N ARG A 190 4.06 6.25 -18.36
CA ARG A 190 2.76 6.84 -18.76
C ARG A 190 1.89 5.95 -19.64
N GLN A 191 2.46 4.93 -20.26
CA GLN A 191 1.76 4.02 -21.17
C GLN A 191 1.04 2.87 -20.43
N TYR A 192 1.33 2.70 -19.14
CA TYR A 192 0.74 1.67 -18.31
C TYR A 192 -0.53 2.19 -17.66
N ASN A 193 -1.56 1.35 -17.69
CA ASN A 193 -2.81 1.62 -17.02
C ASN A 193 -2.78 1.19 -15.54
N MET A 194 -1.95 0.20 -15.21
CA MET A 194 -1.68 -0.22 -13.83
C MET A 194 -0.22 -0.63 -13.68
N LEU A 195 0.43 -0.07 -12.66
CA LEU A 195 1.79 -0.37 -12.26
C LEU A 195 1.75 -0.88 -10.82
N CYS A 196 2.31 -2.05 -10.54
CA CYS A 196 2.37 -2.55 -9.16
C CYS A 196 3.77 -2.99 -8.77
N GLN A 197 4.00 -3.05 -7.47
CA GLN A 197 5.17 -3.72 -6.93
C GLN A 197 5.08 -5.23 -7.21
N ASN A 198 6.24 -5.83 -7.40
CA ASN A 198 6.46 -7.26 -7.47
C ASN A 198 7.06 -7.76 -6.15
N GLU A 199 6.67 -8.96 -5.71
CA GLU A 199 7.43 -9.69 -4.68
C GLU A 199 8.65 -10.37 -5.33
N VAL A 200 8.39 -11.39 -6.15
CA VAL A 200 9.39 -12.15 -6.90
C VAL A 200 8.76 -12.67 -8.20
N GLY A 201 9.47 -12.56 -9.33
CA GLY A 201 9.02 -13.10 -10.62
C GLY A 201 7.76 -12.41 -11.14
N ILE A 202 6.61 -13.11 -11.14
CA ILE A 202 5.30 -12.56 -11.48
C ILE A 202 4.37 -12.47 -10.26
N ALA A 203 4.93 -12.56 -9.05
CA ALA A 203 4.15 -12.44 -7.83
C ALA A 203 3.76 -10.98 -7.55
N PHE A 204 2.48 -10.77 -7.27
CA PHE A 204 1.89 -9.47 -7.03
C PHE A 204 2.19 -9.02 -5.59
N ASN A 205 2.55 -7.75 -5.40
CA ASN A 205 2.55 -7.10 -4.09
C ASN A 205 1.49 -6.00 -4.05
N SER A 206 0.59 -6.05 -3.07
CA SER A 206 -0.54 -5.11 -2.94
C SER A 206 -0.22 -3.87 -2.09
N GLY A 207 1.03 -3.75 -1.62
CA GLY A 207 1.50 -2.61 -0.82
C GLY A 207 1.75 -1.35 -1.65
N PHE A 208 1.97 -1.48 -2.96
CA PHE A 208 2.04 -0.35 -3.88
C PHE A 208 1.46 -0.70 -5.25
N CYS A 209 0.42 0.01 -5.65
CA CYS A 209 -0.12 0.00 -7.01
C CYS A 209 -0.52 1.41 -7.45
N TYR A 210 -0.17 1.78 -8.66
CA TYR A 210 -0.59 3.01 -9.31
C TYR A 210 -1.44 2.70 -10.54
N ILE A 211 -2.69 3.11 -10.51
CA ILE A 211 -3.69 2.93 -11.58
C ILE A 211 -3.92 4.28 -12.23
N GLN A 212 -3.80 4.35 -13.56
CA GLN A 212 -4.06 5.56 -14.33
C GLN A 212 -4.75 5.27 -15.66
N ASN A 213 -5.65 6.15 -16.08
CA ASN A 213 -6.34 6.05 -17.38
C ASN A 213 -6.99 4.67 -17.61
N ALA A 214 -7.41 3.99 -16.54
CA ALA A 214 -8.18 2.75 -16.64
C ALA A 214 -9.62 3.08 -17.01
N THR A 215 -10.22 2.25 -17.85
CA THR A 215 -11.61 2.39 -18.29
C THR A 215 -12.56 1.76 -17.27
N SER A 216 -13.74 2.36 -17.08
CA SER A 216 -14.70 1.92 -16.05
C SER A 216 -15.19 0.48 -16.21
N ASN A 217 -15.16 -0.05 -17.43
CA ASN A 217 -15.50 -1.43 -17.76
C ASN A 217 -14.29 -2.25 -18.22
N GLY A 218 -13.08 -1.69 -18.11
CA GLY A 218 -11.84 -2.31 -18.54
C GLY A 218 -11.39 -3.47 -17.65
N PRO A 219 -10.36 -4.21 -18.10
CA PRO A 219 -9.77 -5.31 -17.34
C PRO A 219 -9.22 -4.90 -15.96
N ILE A 220 -8.71 -3.68 -15.78
CA ILE A 220 -8.26 -3.22 -14.46
C ILE A 220 -9.44 -2.94 -13.54
N THR A 221 -10.54 -2.39 -14.04
CA THR A 221 -11.73 -2.25 -13.20
C THR A 221 -12.32 -3.61 -12.86
N TRP A 222 -12.32 -4.56 -13.81
CA TRP A 222 -12.73 -5.94 -13.56
C TRP A 222 -11.88 -6.60 -12.48
N LEU A 223 -10.55 -6.50 -12.53
CA LEU A 223 -9.70 -7.22 -11.58
C LEU A 223 -9.87 -6.69 -10.15
N LEU A 224 -10.11 -5.39 -9.99
CA LEU A 224 -10.33 -4.74 -8.70
C LEU A 224 -11.72 -5.07 -8.12
N PHE A 225 -12.74 -5.11 -8.98
CA PHE A 225 -14.08 -5.58 -8.64
C PHE A 225 -14.06 -7.07 -8.23
N GLU A 226 -13.45 -7.90 -9.07
CA GLU A 226 -13.51 -9.34 -8.91
C GLU A 226 -12.78 -9.81 -7.65
N ALA A 227 -11.71 -9.12 -7.25
CA ALA A 227 -10.92 -9.53 -6.09
C ALA A 227 -11.73 -9.62 -4.80
N THR A 228 -12.55 -8.60 -4.48
CA THR A 228 -13.44 -8.67 -3.31
C THR A 228 -14.70 -9.49 -3.61
N HIS A 229 -15.19 -9.50 -4.85
CA HIS A 229 -16.39 -10.25 -5.24
C HIS A 229 -16.25 -11.76 -4.97
N ARG A 230 -15.12 -12.38 -5.35
CA ARG A 230 -14.88 -13.82 -5.10
C ARG A 230 -14.89 -14.16 -3.60
N VAL A 231 -14.30 -13.29 -2.79
CA VAL A 231 -14.26 -13.45 -1.34
C VAL A 231 -15.65 -13.26 -0.73
N ALA A 232 -16.45 -12.30 -1.23
CA ALA A 232 -17.84 -12.16 -0.83
C ALA A 232 -18.61 -13.46 -1.08
N ARG A 233 -18.45 -14.07 -2.26
CA ARG A 233 -19.09 -15.35 -2.60
C ARG A 233 -18.65 -16.50 -1.70
N TRP A 234 -17.35 -16.69 -1.50
CA TRP A 234 -16.86 -17.76 -0.65
C TRP A 234 -17.24 -17.59 0.81
N THR A 235 -17.23 -16.35 1.33
CA THR A 235 -17.64 -16.16 2.73
C THR A 235 -19.14 -16.39 2.92
N GLU A 236 -19.96 -16.04 1.92
CA GLU A 236 -21.41 -16.20 1.96
C GLU A 236 -21.85 -17.66 1.81
N ASP A 237 -21.28 -18.38 0.84
CA ASP A 237 -21.56 -19.80 0.60
C ASP A 237 -20.28 -20.52 0.13
N ASP A 238 -19.60 -21.16 1.08
CA ASP A 238 -18.41 -21.97 0.85
C ASP A 238 -18.73 -23.47 0.62
N SER A 239 -19.99 -23.83 0.34
CA SER A 239 -20.39 -25.24 0.19
C SER A 239 -19.60 -25.99 -0.88
N VAL A 240 -19.27 -25.33 -1.99
CA VAL A 240 -18.44 -25.93 -3.06
C VAL A 240 -17.02 -26.22 -2.57
N LEU A 241 -16.42 -25.30 -1.79
CA LEU A 241 -15.11 -25.52 -1.19
C LEU A 241 -15.16 -26.67 -0.17
N GLN A 242 -16.18 -26.70 0.68
CA GLN A 242 -16.39 -27.78 1.65
C GLN A 242 -16.61 -29.14 0.99
N ASN A 243 -17.32 -29.20 -0.13
CA ASN A 243 -17.57 -30.43 -0.88
C ASN A 243 -16.31 -30.92 -1.60
N THR A 244 -15.42 -30.00 -1.97
CA THR A 244 -14.18 -30.30 -2.69
C THR A 244 -13.08 -30.73 -1.73
N SER A 245 -12.79 -29.94 -0.70
CA SER A 245 -11.70 -30.21 0.25
C SER A 245 -12.22 -30.57 1.65
N SER A 246 -11.79 -31.74 2.13
CA SER A 246 -12.05 -32.19 3.51
C SER A 246 -11.26 -31.35 4.51
N HIS A 247 -10.04 -30.93 4.15
CA HIS A 247 -9.22 -30.04 4.93
C HIS A 247 -9.88 -28.67 5.14
N PHE A 248 -10.40 -28.08 4.06
CA PHE A 248 -11.15 -26.83 4.14
C PHE A 248 -12.45 -27.02 4.94
N ARG A 249 -13.19 -28.12 4.74
CA ARG A 249 -14.41 -28.40 5.51
C ARG A 249 -14.17 -28.41 7.03
N GLN A 250 -13.04 -28.96 7.47
CA GLN A 250 -12.68 -29.04 8.88
C GLN A 250 -12.21 -27.70 9.45
N SER A 251 -11.37 -26.98 8.71
CA SER A 251 -10.79 -25.70 9.20
C SER A 251 -11.74 -24.52 9.01
N ARG A 252 -12.49 -24.49 7.92
CA ARG A 252 -13.31 -23.36 7.43
C ARG A 252 -12.51 -22.05 7.31
N ILE A 253 -11.19 -22.13 7.15
CA ILE A 253 -10.30 -20.96 7.04
C ILE A 253 -9.95 -20.73 5.57
N LEU A 254 -10.35 -19.57 5.05
CA LEU A 254 -9.86 -19.06 3.77
C LEU A 254 -8.44 -18.52 3.99
N ARG A 255 -7.42 -19.30 3.61
CA ARG A 255 -6.00 -18.93 3.72
C ARG A 255 -5.58 -17.98 2.59
N ILE A 256 -6.28 -16.86 2.47
CA ILE A 256 -6.10 -15.86 1.43
C ILE A 256 -6.05 -14.46 2.04
N ASN A 257 -5.39 -13.55 1.34
CA ASN A 257 -5.38 -12.11 1.61
C ASN A 257 -5.64 -11.34 0.31
N ASP A 258 -5.78 -10.01 0.41
CA ASP A 258 -6.02 -9.14 -0.74
C ASP A 258 -4.94 -9.30 -1.83
N GLN A 259 -3.67 -9.41 -1.44
CA GLN A 259 -2.55 -9.64 -2.36
C GLN A 259 -2.71 -10.92 -3.20
N SER A 260 -3.00 -12.05 -2.56
CA SER A 260 -3.12 -13.35 -3.23
C SER A 260 -4.32 -13.39 -4.19
N VAL A 261 -5.44 -12.75 -3.83
CA VAL A 261 -6.62 -12.71 -4.70
C VAL A 261 -6.43 -11.70 -5.84
N LEU A 262 -5.80 -10.55 -5.60
CA LEU A 262 -5.43 -9.62 -6.67
C LEU A 262 -4.46 -10.25 -7.68
N GLN A 263 -3.51 -11.05 -7.21
CA GLN A 263 -2.65 -11.83 -8.10
C GLN A 263 -3.47 -12.76 -9.00
N GLU A 264 -4.42 -13.50 -8.41
CA GLU A 264 -5.30 -14.39 -9.14
C GLU A 264 -6.18 -13.65 -10.17
N THR A 265 -6.67 -12.46 -9.85
CA THR A 265 -7.45 -11.66 -10.81
C THR A 265 -6.58 -11.08 -11.91
N VAL A 266 -5.34 -10.66 -11.61
CA VAL A 266 -4.35 -10.30 -12.64
C VAL A 266 -4.08 -11.50 -13.56
N HIS A 267 -3.82 -12.68 -13.01
CA HIS A 267 -3.57 -13.88 -13.81
C HIS A 267 -4.79 -14.27 -14.67
N SER A 268 -6.01 -14.12 -14.14
CA SER A 268 -7.23 -14.30 -14.91
C SER A 268 -7.29 -13.31 -16.09
N ALA A 269 -6.95 -12.05 -15.86
CA ALA A 269 -6.90 -10.99 -16.86
C ALA A 269 -5.82 -11.18 -17.92
N VAL A 270 -4.66 -11.75 -17.55
CA VAL A 270 -3.62 -12.16 -18.50
C VAL A 270 -4.14 -13.22 -19.47
N LEU A 271 -4.78 -14.26 -18.94
CA LEU A 271 -5.31 -15.36 -19.75
C LEU A 271 -6.60 -15.00 -20.48
N GLY A 272 -7.27 -13.91 -20.10
CA GLY A 272 -8.59 -13.54 -20.62
C GLY A 272 -9.69 -14.52 -20.20
N ARG A 273 -9.48 -15.27 -19.12
CA ARG A 273 -10.48 -16.19 -18.54
C ARG A 273 -10.31 -16.33 -17.02
N PRO A 274 -11.40 -16.54 -16.26
CA PRO A 274 -11.29 -16.77 -14.83
C PRO A 274 -10.45 -18.01 -14.52
N ILE A 275 -9.48 -17.86 -13.62
CA ILE A 275 -8.74 -18.97 -12.99
C ILE A 275 -8.74 -18.79 -11.47
N PHE A 276 -8.47 -19.86 -10.72
CA PHE A 276 -8.55 -19.85 -9.25
C PHE A 276 -7.30 -20.40 -8.55
N SER A 277 -6.15 -19.73 -8.72
CA SER A 277 -4.88 -20.13 -8.10
C SER A 277 -4.88 -20.10 -6.56
N THR A 278 -5.73 -19.28 -5.93
CA THR A 278 -5.89 -19.21 -4.47
C THR A 278 -6.50 -20.48 -3.86
N LEU A 279 -7.08 -21.35 -4.69
CA LEU A 279 -7.46 -22.70 -4.27
C LEU A 279 -6.24 -23.52 -3.84
N LEU A 280 -5.05 -23.26 -4.39
CA LEU A 280 -3.79 -23.92 -3.95
C LEU A 280 -3.49 -23.64 -2.47
N ALA A 281 -3.80 -22.43 -1.99
CA ALA A 281 -3.63 -22.06 -0.58
C ALA A 281 -4.80 -22.56 0.28
N THR A 282 -6.01 -22.53 -0.27
CA THR A 282 -7.24 -22.93 0.42
C THR A 282 -7.31 -24.45 0.65
N TYR A 283 -6.94 -25.25 -0.33
CA TYR A 283 -6.90 -26.72 -0.22
C TYR A 283 -5.62 -27.22 0.46
N GLY A 284 -4.55 -26.42 0.45
CA GLY A 284 -3.29 -26.78 1.09
C GLY A 284 -2.73 -28.08 0.50
N ASP A 285 -2.52 -29.08 1.35
CA ASP A 285 -2.01 -30.42 0.98
C ASP A 285 -3.12 -31.48 0.83
N ASP A 286 -4.39 -31.06 0.62
CA ASP A 286 -5.51 -31.99 0.42
C ASP A 286 -5.47 -32.63 -0.99
N GLU A 287 -4.70 -33.71 -1.13
CA GLU A 287 -4.54 -34.47 -2.38
C GLU A 287 -5.89 -34.95 -2.97
N GLU A 288 -6.87 -35.27 -2.14
CA GLU A 288 -8.21 -35.68 -2.63
C GLU A 288 -8.98 -34.51 -3.26
N ALA A 289 -8.76 -33.27 -2.80
CA ALA A 289 -9.30 -32.10 -3.46
C ALA A 289 -8.72 -31.95 -4.87
N TYR A 290 -7.40 -32.06 -5.03
CA TYR A 290 -6.75 -31.95 -6.35
C TYR A 290 -7.14 -33.08 -7.29
N LYS A 291 -7.32 -34.31 -6.78
CA LYS A 291 -7.86 -35.44 -7.58
C LYS A 291 -9.25 -35.15 -8.15
N LYS A 292 -10.12 -34.43 -7.43
CA LYS A 292 -11.44 -34.00 -7.96
C LYS A 292 -11.32 -33.00 -9.12
N HIS A 293 -10.20 -32.28 -9.18
CA HIS A 293 -9.83 -31.44 -10.31
C HIS A 293 -9.06 -32.21 -11.40
N GLY A 294 -8.86 -33.52 -11.26
CA GLY A 294 -8.13 -34.34 -12.22
C GLY A 294 -6.63 -34.00 -12.29
N THR A 295 -6.05 -33.49 -11.20
CA THR A 295 -4.68 -32.96 -11.16
C THR A 295 -3.99 -33.26 -9.83
N THR A 296 -2.71 -32.92 -9.71
CA THR A 296 -2.01 -32.76 -8.42
C THR A 296 -1.89 -31.28 -8.06
N ARG A 297 -1.51 -30.97 -6.81
CA ARG A 297 -1.19 -29.59 -6.39
C ARG A 297 -0.12 -28.96 -7.29
N PHE A 298 0.95 -29.71 -7.54
CA PHE A 298 2.09 -29.24 -8.34
C PHE A 298 1.68 -29.02 -9.80
N ASP A 299 0.93 -29.95 -10.39
CA ASP A 299 0.51 -29.83 -11.79
C ASP A 299 -0.48 -28.68 -11.99
N MET A 300 -1.40 -28.44 -11.04
CA MET A 300 -2.30 -27.29 -11.10
C MET A 300 -1.53 -25.97 -11.01
N TRP A 301 -0.57 -25.86 -10.08
CA TRP A 301 0.32 -24.71 -9.97
C TRP A 301 1.08 -24.49 -11.28
N LYS A 302 1.70 -25.54 -11.81
CA LYS A 302 2.50 -25.49 -13.03
C LYS A 302 1.67 -25.09 -14.25
N VAL A 303 0.49 -25.68 -14.44
CA VAL A 303 -0.40 -25.36 -15.57
C VAL A 303 -0.83 -23.89 -15.52
N ILE A 304 -1.14 -23.36 -14.34
CA ILE A 304 -1.46 -21.94 -14.16
C ILE A 304 -0.23 -21.08 -14.45
N GLU A 305 0.92 -21.39 -13.83
CA GLU A 305 2.13 -20.60 -13.96
C GLU A 305 2.67 -20.57 -15.39
N ASP A 306 2.76 -21.72 -16.04
CA ASP A 306 3.22 -21.85 -17.43
C ASP A 306 2.30 -21.06 -18.39
N ALA A 307 0.98 -21.13 -18.20
CA ALA A 307 0.03 -20.39 -19.02
C ALA A 307 0.18 -18.86 -18.85
N VAL A 308 0.31 -18.39 -17.61
CA VAL A 308 0.46 -16.97 -17.30
C VAL A 308 1.80 -16.45 -17.82
N ARG A 309 2.91 -17.14 -17.51
CA ARG A 309 4.26 -16.76 -17.96
C ARG A 309 4.39 -16.79 -19.47
N GLY A 310 3.74 -17.73 -20.16
CA GLY A 310 3.76 -17.81 -21.62
C GLY A 310 3.17 -16.59 -22.33
N THR A 311 2.41 -15.75 -21.61
CA THR A 311 1.84 -14.50 -22.12
C THR A 311 2.60 -13.25 -21.65
N TRP A 312 3.51 -13.41 -20.68
CA TRP A 312 4.15 -12.29 -20.00
C TRP A 312 5.38 -11.80 -20.78
N GLU A 313 5.49 -10.48 -20.98
CA GLU A 313 6.66 -9.84 -21.58
C GLU A 313 7.69 -9.54 -20.49
N GLU A 314 8.38 -10.57 -19.99
CA GLU A 314 9.37 -10.41 -18.91
C GLU A 314 10.64 -9.71 -19.39
N TYR A 315 11.13 -8.74 -18.61
CA TYR A 315 12.39 -8.02 -18.85
C TYR A 315 12.49 -7.36 -20.24
N THR A 316 11.40 -6.77 -20.71
CA THR A 316 11.39 -6.02 -21.96
C THR A 316 12.26 -4.77 -21.83
N THR A 317 13.18 -4.56 -22.77
CA THR A 317 14.00 -3.36 -22.86
C THR A 317 13.20 -2.19 -23.42
N ILE A 318 13.05 -1.14 -22.63
CA ILE A 318 12.30 0.06 -23.00
C ILE A 318 13.26 1.26 -22.99
N PRO A 319 13.45 1.95 -24.12
CA PRO A 319 14.32 3.11 -24.17
C PRO A 319 13.78 4.25 -23.29
N ILE A 320 14.70 4.92 -22.60
CA ILE A 320 14.43 6.09 -21.77
C ILE A 320 15.23 7.28 -22.28
N GLY A 321 14.67 8.48 -22.18
CA GLY A 321 15.30 9.70 -22.68
C GLY A 321 15.08 10.89 -21.75
N GLY A 322 15.65 12.03 -22.11
CA GLY A 322 15.41 13.29 -21.40
C GLY A 322 15.86 13.26 -19.94
N GLU A 323 15.10 13.94 -19.07
CA GLU A 323 15.43 14.06 -17.65
C GLU A 323 15.22 12.76 -16.86
N ILE A 324 14.31 11.88 -17.28
CA ILE A 324 14.07 10.61 -16.59
C ILE A 324 15.27 9.68 -16.70
N ALA A 325 15.97 9.67 -17.85
CA ALA A 325 17.17 8.88 -18.03
C ALA A 325 18.28 9.22 -17.02
N LYS A 326 18.36 10.47 -16.56
CA LYS A 326 19.32 10.91 -15.54
C LYS A 326 18.91 10.50 -14.12
N ALA A 327 17.63 10.23 -13.90
CA ALA A 327 17.06 9.87 -12.60
C ALA A 327 16.83 8.36 -12.45
N THR A 328 17.08 7.59 -13.50
CA THR A 328 16.95 6.13 -13.51
C THR A 328 18.26 5.48 -13.08
N CYS A 329 18.17 4.54 -12.14
CA CYS A 329 19.27 3.68 -11.73
C CYS A 329 18.75 2.24 -11.58
N GLU A 330 19.26 1.30 -12.38
CA GLU A 330 18.84 -0.10 -12.28
C GLU A 330 19.71 -0.90 -11.31
N PHE A 331 20.98 -0.53 -11.14
CA PHE A 331 21.87 -1.17 -10.17
C PHE A 331 22.04 -0.31 -8.92
N TYR A 332 21.20 -0.57 -7.92
CA TYR A 332 21.15 0.27 -6.72
C TYR A 332 22.38 0.10 -5.81
N GLU A 333 23.06 -1.04 -5.85
CA GLU A 333 24.25 -1.35 -5.04
C GLU A 333 25.51 -0.61 -5.50
N GLU A 334 25.52 -0.16 -6.75
CA GLU A 334 26.68 0.55 -7.30
C GLU A 334 26.64 2.04 -6.94
N PRO A 335 27.78 2.65 -6.57
CA PRO A 335 27.90 4.09 -6.38
C PRO A 335 27.65 4.86 -7.68
N THR A 336 27.82 4.21 -8.83
CA THR A 336 27.48 4.74 -10.15
C THR A 336 26.05 4.36 -10.52
N CYS A 337 25.20 5.34 -10.83
CA CYS A 337 23.84 5.09 -11.34
C CYS A 337 23.89 4.53 -12.77
N ASN A 338 24.28 3.26 -12.90
CA ASN A 338 24.29 2.55 -14.17
C ASN A 338 22.91 1.95 -14.46
N THR A 339 22.54 1.97 -15.73
CA THR A 339 21.41 1.18 -16.26
C THR A 339 21.97 -0.15 -16.76
N SER A 340 21.17 -1.22 -16.70
CA SER A 340 21.55 -2.52 -17.25
C SER A 340 21.75 -2.48 -18.76
N VAL A 341 21.05 -1.55 -19.41
CA VAL A 341 21.18 -1.23 -20.83
C VAL A 341 21.28 0.28 -20.95
N ALA A 342 22.38 0.77 -21.51
CA ALA A 342 22.62 2.21 -21.65
C ALA A 342 21.43 2.91 -22.36
N GLY A 343 20.79 3.83 -21.65
CA GLY A 343 19.64 4.59 -22.18
C GLY A 343 18.34 3.80 -22.24
N ALA A 344 18.20 2.71 -21.49
CA ALA A 344 16.96 1.94 -21.39
C ALA A 344 16.73 1.40 -19.97
N VAL A 345 15.52 0.88 -19.73
CA VAL A 345 15.14 0.13 -18.53
C VAL A 345 14.54 -1.21 -18.91
N LEU A 346 14.61 -2.17 -18.01
CA LEU A 346 13.91 -3.45 -18.12
C LEU A 346 12.61 -3.39 -17.33
N MET A 347 11.51 -3.74 -17.98
CA MET A 347 10.20 -3.86 -17.34
C MET A 347 9.52 -5.17 -17.71
N SER A 348 8.84 -5.78 -16.74
CA SER A 348 7.97 -6.93 -16.97
C SER A 348 6.54 -6.44 -17.16
N SER A 349 5.92 -6.75 -18.29
CA SER A 349 4.60 -6.21 -18.65
C SER A 349 3.70 -7.21 -19.36
N VAL A 350 2.41 -6.91 -19.41
CA VAL A 350 1.42 -7.72 -20.12
C VAL A 350 0.20 -6.88 -20.49
N ASN A 351 -0.48 -7.24 -21.58
CA ASN A 351 -1.78 -6.66 -21.92
C ASN A 351 -2.89 -7.50 -21.26
N LEU A 352 -3.65 -6.87 -20.38
CA LEU A 352 -4.78 -7.48 -19.70
C LEU A 352 -6.03 -7.46 -20.57
N LYS A 353 -6.84 -8.51 -20.49
CA LYS A 353 -8.14 -8.66 -21.15
C LYS A 353 -9.21 -8.85 -20.08
N VAL A 354 -10.45 -8.46 -20.37
CA VAL A 354 -11.57 -8.75 -19.45
C VAL A 354 -11.82 -10.26 -19.46
N PRO A 355 -11.63 -10.97 -18.33
CA PRO A 355 -11.83 -12.41 -18.29
C PRO A 355 -13.27 -12.81 -18.51
N HIS A 356 -13.48 -13.87 -19.28
CA HIS A 356 -14.79 -14.44 -19.46
C HIS A 356 -14.72 -15.98 -19.54
N SER A 357 -15.68 -16.67 -18.90
CA SER A 357 -15.68 -18.14 -18.91
C SER A 357 -16.20 -18.73 -20.23
N GLY A 358 -17.13 -18.02 -20.88
CA GLY A 358 -17.89 -18.55 -22.03
C GLY A 358 -18.75 -19.76 -21.64
N GLY A 359 -19.11 -19.87 -20.35
CA GLY A 359 -19.73 -21.06 -19.78
C GLY A 359 -18.78 -22.23 -19.50
N GLN A 360 -17.48 -22.07 -19.77
CA GLN A 360 -16.47 -23.11 -19.56
C GLN A 360 -15.59 -22.81 -18.35
N TRP A 361 -15.43 -23.82 -17.49
CA TRP A 361 -14.67 -23.74 -16.25
C TRP A 361 -13.72 -24.94 -16.14
N PRO A 362 -12.55 -24.90 -16.81
CA PRO A 362 -11.62 -26.03 -16.83
C PRO A 362 -11.15 -26.41 -15.43
N LEU A 363 -11.07 -27.71 -15.15
CA LEU A 363 -10.75 -28.21 -13.82
C LEU A 363 -9.29 -27.92 -13.45
N GLU A 364 -8.39 -27.97 -14.42
CA GLU A 364 -6.96 -27.65 -14.29
C GLU A 364 -6.70 -26.18 -13.89
N PHE A 365 -7.69 -25.30 -14.06
CA PHE A 365 -7.64 -23.90 -13.61
C PHE A 365 -8.51 -23.64 -12.36
N GLY A 366 -8.97 -24.70 -11.69
CA GLY A 366 -9.75 -24.63 -10.45
C GLY A 366 -11.27 -24.80 -10.62
N GLY A 367 -11.76 -25.04 -11.84
CA GLY A 367 -13.18 -25.28 -12.09
C GLY A 367 -14.07 -24.08 -11.75
N TYR A 368 -15.32 -24.32 -11.36
CA TYR A 368 -16.26 -23.30 -10.89
C TYR A 368 -16.41 -23.42 -9.36
N PRO A 369 -15.71 -22.61 -8.56
CA PRO A 369 -15.58 -22.83 -7.11
C PRO A 369 -16.65 -22.13 -6.28
N PHE A 370 -17.80 -21.80 -6.88
CA PHE A 370 -18.83 -20.99 -6.24
C PHE A 370 -20.17 -21.71 -6.18
N SER A 371 -20.99 -21.34 -5.19
CA SER A 371 -22.41 -21.62 -5.25
C SER A 371 -23.04 -20.99 -6.49
N ARG A 372 -23.99 -21.71 -7.13
CA ARG A 372 -24.76 -21.20 -8.28
C ARG A 372 -25.76 -20.14 -7.86
N THR A 373 -26.15 -20.10 -6.59
CA THR A 373 -27.07 -19.12 -6.05
C THR A 373 -26.29 -17.93 -5.51
N ILE A 374 -26.67 -16.73 -5.95
CA ILE A 374 -26.14 -15.47 -5.40
C ILE A 374 -26.91 -15.15 -4.12
N GLY A 375 -26.22 -15.05 -2.98
CA GLY A 375 -26.82 -14.64 -1.73
C GLY A 375 -26.86 -13.11 -1.55
N PRO A 376 -27.47 -12.63 -0.45
CA PRO A 376 -27.66 -11.20 -0.18
C PRO A 376 -26.36 -10.38 -0.05
N LYS A 377 -25.27 -10.94 0.46
CA LYS A 377 -23.95 -10.29 0.62
C LYS A 377 -23.30 -10.05 -0.73
N THR A 378 -23.25 -11.09 -1.56
CA THR A 378 -22.74 -10.97 -2.94
C THR A 378 -23.61 -10.00 -3.75
N ALA A 379 -24.93 -10.07 -3.60
CA ALA A 379 -25.85 -9.15 -4.27
C ALA A 379 -25.66 -7.70 -3.82
N ALA A 380 -25.45 -7.45 -2.52
CA ALA A 380 -25.14 -6.12 -1.99
C ALA A 380 -23.80 -5.58 -2.53
N TYR A 381 -22.78 -6.43 -2.62
CA TYR A 381 -21.50 -6.08 -3.24
C TYR A 381 -21.67 -5.65 -4.69
N ARG A 382 -22.34 -6.47 -5.51
CA ARG A 382 -22.63 -6.15 -6.93
C ARG A 382 -23.41 -4.83 -7.05
N ARG A 383 -24.42 -4.62 -6.18
CA ARG A 383 -25.22 -3.39 -6.15
C ARG A 383 -24.39 -2.16 -5.85
N SER A 384 -23.43 -2.23 -4.92
CA SER A 384 -22.56 -1.09 -4.57
C SER A 384 -21.75 -0.53 -5.76
N TYR A 385 -21.46 -1.37 -6.75
CA TYR A 385 -20.84 -0.97 -8.01
C TYR A 385 -21.89 -0.49 -9.03
N ALA A 386 -23.05 -1.14 -9.12
CA ALA A 386 -24.11 -0.73 -10.04
C ALA A 386 -24.63 0.69 -9.71
N GLU A 387 -24.71 1.03 -8.43
CA GLU A 387 -25.11 2.35 -7.93
C GLU A 387 -24.13 3.49 -8.31
N LEU A 388 -22.91 3.17 -8.76
CA LEU A 388 -21.97 4.19 -9.24
C LEU A 388 -22.45 4.89 -10.52
N GLY A 389 -23.40 4.29 -11.24
CA GLY A 389 -23.93 4.84 -12.50
C GLY A 389 -22.96 4.77 -13.68
N VAL A 390 -21.94 3.91 -13.59
CA VAL A 390 -20.94 3.68 -14.65
C VAL A 390 -21.14 2.30 -15.29
N SER A 391 -20.66 2.14 -16.52
CA SER A 391 -20.63 0.82 -17.15
C SER A 391 -19.66 -0.08 -16.38
N LEU A 392 -20.19 -1.18 -15.85
CA LEU A 392 -19.41 -2.21 -15.20
C LEU A 392 -18.87 -3.23 -16.21
N PRO A 393 -17.79 -3.94 -15.86
CA PRO A 393 -17.32 -5.07 -16.63
C PRO A 393 -18.43 -6.12 -16.83
N PRO A 394 -18.50 -6.78 -18.00
CA PRO A 394 -19.36 -7.93 -18.27
C PRO A 394 -19.24 -9.03 -17.19
N ASP A 395 -20.36 -9.70 -16.86
CA ASP A 395 -20.37 -10.79 -15.87
C ASP A 395 -19.69 -12.03 -16.48
N PRO A 396 -18.52 -12.48 -15.95
CA PRO A 396 -17.80 -13.60 -16.51
C PRO A 396 -18.55 -14.94 -16.45
N GLU A 397 -19.65 -15.01 -15.68
CA GLU A 397 -20.49 -16.20 -15.50
C GLU A 397 -21.68 -16.26 -16.47
N ASP A 398 -22.03 -15.15 -17.13
CA ASP A 398 -23.12 -15.08 -18.10
C ASP A 398 -22.60 -15.26 -19.54
N PRO A 399 -22.84 -16.42 -20.18
CA PRO A 399 -22.39 -16.66 -21.55
C PRO A 399 -22.86 -15.60 -22.55
N ALA A 400 -23.99 -14.93 -22.30
CA ALA A 400 -24.51 -13.89 -23.19
C ALA A 400 -23.60 -12.65 -23.26
N THR A 401 -22.72 -12.45 -22.28
CA THR A 401 -21.86 -11.26 -22.20
C THR A 401 -20.45 -11.48 -22.75
N GLU A 402 -20.15 -12.69 -23.26
CA GLU A 402 -18.82 -13.05 -23.76
C GLU A 402 -18.33 -12.15 -24.89
N ALA A 403 -19.19 -11.89 -25.88
CA ALA A 403 -18.84 -11.04 -27.01
C ALA A 403 -18.53 -9.60 -26.55
N ALA A 404 -19.27 -9.10 -25.56
CA ALA A 404 -19.01 -7.78 -24.98
C ALA A 404 -17.67 -7.75 -24.24
N ALA A 405 -17.34 -8.78 -23.45
CA ALA A 405 -16.05 -8.88 -22.77
C ALA A 405 -14.87 -8.90 -23.75
N ARG A 406 -14.98 -9.67 -24.83
CA ARG A 406 -13.95 -9.78 -25.88
C ARG A 406 -13.78 -8.49 -26.70
N ALA A 407 -14.80 -7.65 -26.78
CA ALA A 407 -14.77 -6.38 -27.51
C ALA A 407 -14.10 -5.24 -26.73
N ILE A 408 -13.92 -5.38 -25.41
CA ILE A 408 -13.29 -4.37 -24.57
C ILE A 408 -11.80 -4.31 -24.86
N LYS A 409 -11.29 -3.08 -25.04
CA LYS A 409 -9.89 -2.85 -25.38
C LYS A 409 -8.98 -3.34 -24.23
N PRO A 410 -7.88 -4.05 -24.55
CA PRO A 410 -6.88 -4.41 -23.55
C PRO A 410 -6.25 -3.19 -22.87
N GLU A 411 -5.84 -3.35 -21.62
CA GLU A 411 -5.11 -2.34 -20.84
C GLU A 411 -3.74 -2.88 -20.44
N ARG A 412 -2.74 -2.00 -20.37
CA ARG A 412 -1.36 -2.42 -20.13
C ARG A 412 -1.03 -2.44 -18.64
N PHE A 413 -0.60 -3.59 -18.15
CA PHE A 413 -0.09 -3.80 -16.79
C PHE A 413 1.43 -3.90 -16.79
N GLY A 414 2.08 -3.41 -15.74
CA GLY A 414 3.53 -3.54 -15.55
C GLY A 414 3.93 -3.72 -14.10
N TYR A 415 4.97 -4.51 -13.87
CA TYR A 415 5.64 -4.55 -12.58
C TYR A 415 6.76 -3.49 -12.52
N LEU A 416 6.83 -2.78 -11.40
CA LEU A 416 7.84 -1.74 -11.15
C LEU A 416 9.17 -2.31 -10.70
N ALA A 417 9.17 -3.49 -10.07
CA ALA A 417 10.37 -4.23 -9.70
C ALA A 417 10.31 -5.60 -10.39
N ALA A 418 11.45 -6.10 -10.87
CA ALA A 418 11.59 -7.49 -11.27
C ALA A 418 12.85 -8.03 -10.60
N HIS A 419 12.67 -8.68 -9.46
CA HIS A 419 13.75 -9.36 -8.74
C HIS A 419 14.14 -10.61 -9.53
N ARG A 420 15.37 -10.62 -10.07
CA ARG A 420 15.97 -11.85 -10.62
C ARG A 420 16.57 -12.72 -9.53
N LYS A 421 17.14 -12.07 -8.49
CA LYS A 421 17.71 -12.60 -7.25
C LYS A 421 17.65 -11.50 -6.17
N GLU A 422 17.98 -11.82 -4.92
CA GLU A 422 17.98 -10.87 -3.78
C GLU A 422 18.81 -9.61 -4.08
N ASP A 423 19.93 -9.74 -4.81
CA ASP A 423 20.90 -8.65 -5.04
C ASP A 423 20.70 -7.89 -6.36
N ASN A 424 19.65 -8.17 -7.13
CA ASN A 424 19.46 -7.56 -8.45
C ASN A 424 18.00 -7.22 -8.72
N CYS A 425 17.64 -5.95 -8.47
CA CYS A 425 16.34 -5.43 -8.82
C CYS A 425 16.38 -4.61 -10.11
N LEU A 426 15.79 -5.17 -11.16
CA LEU A 426 15.53 -4.45 -12.40
C LEU A 426 14.23 -3.64 -12.28
N GLY A 427 14.18 -2.44 -12.86
CA GLY A 427 13.00 -1.55 -12.80
C GLY A 427 12.83 -0.76 -11.49
N CYS A 428 13.56 -1.09 -10.42
CA CYS A 428 13.40 -0.51 -9.08
C CYS A 428 13.59 1.02 -8.98
N TRP A 429 14.04 1.69 -10.04
CA TRP A 429 14.26 3.14 -10.10
C TRP A 429 13.00 4.00 -9.91
N ALA A 430 11.81 3.43 -10.10
CA ALA A 430 10.54 4.13 -9.89
C ALA A 430 10.00 3.86 -8.48
N GLN A 431 9.91 2.58 -8.13
CA GLN A 431 9.48 2.09 -6.83
C GLN A 431 10.22 0.80 -6.49
N SER A 432 10.56 0.60 -5.21
CA SER A 432 11.30 -0.58 -4.75
C SER A 432 10.98 -0.94 -3.30
N THR A 433 11.37 -2.15 -2.88
CA THR A 433 11.47 -2.52 -1.47
C THR A 433 12.57 -1.72 -0.78
N TRP A 434 12.28 -1.19 0.40
CA TRP A 434 13.21 -0.32 1.15
C TRP A 434 14.52 -1.03 1.49
N SER A 435 14.48 -2.33 1.78
CA SER A 435 15.68 -3.13 2.06
C SER A 435 16.67 -3.14 0.90
N ALA A 436 16.18 -3.12 -0.34
CA ALA A 436 17.02 -3.03 -1.53
C ALA A 436 17.64 -1.63 -1.65
N VAL A 437 16.87 -0.57 -1.47
CA VAL A 437 17.32 0.80 -1.82
C VAL A 437 17.88 1.62 -0.66
N GLY A 438 17.82 1.10 0.56
CA GLY A 438 18.29 1.75 1.78
C GLY A 438 17.48 2.98 2.19
N ARG A 439 17.95 3.63 3.27
CA ARG A 439 17.30 4.73 4.01
C ARG A 439 16.62 5.82 3.16
N HIS A 440 17.24 6.23 2.05
CA HIS A 440 16.80 7.34 1.19
C HIS A 440 16.97 7.08 -0.32
N GLY A 441 16.94 5.82 -0.76
CA GLY A 441 17.52 5.46 -2.06
C GLY A 441 19.06 5.40 -2.05
N TRP A 442 19.63 5.62 -0.86
CA TRP A 442 21.01 5.41 -0.42
C TRP A 442 20.97 5.16 1.09
N TRP A 443 21.89 4.36 1.63
CA TRP A 443 21.93 3.99 3.05
C TRP A 443 22.18 5.17 4.03
N HIS A 444 22.58 6.36 3.55
CA HIS A 444 22.95 7.47 4.43
C HIS A 444 22.76 8.87 3.81
N THR A 445 22.15 9.82 4.53
CA THR A 445 21.92 11.22 4.07
C THR A 445 23.20 12.01 3.85
N ARG A 446 24.29 11.72 4.57
CA ARG A 446 25.60 12.38 4.33
C ARG A 446 26.29 11.97 3.02
N LEU A 447 25.77 10.99 2.29
CA LEU A 447 26.25 10.69 0.93
C LEU A 447 25.79 11.74 -0.10
N TYR A 448 24.94 12.70 0.29
CA TYR A 448 24.50 13.82 -0.55
C TYR A 448 25.49 15.00 -0.59
N ASP A 449 26.51 15.04 0.28
CA ASP A 449 27.30 16.28 0.50
C ASP A 449 28.29 16.63 -0.64
N THR A 450 28.40 15.84 -1.71
CA THR A 450 29.40 16.10 -2.78
C THR A 450 28.84 16.40 -4.17
N ALA A 451 27.54 16.24 -4.41
CA ALA A 451 26.82 16.69 -5.62
C ALA A 451 25.33 16.34 -5.45
N PRO A 452 24.39 16.99 -6.16
CA PRO A 452 22.99 16.53 -6.18
C PRO A 452 22.90 15.22 -6.97
N ALA A 453 23.34 14.11 -6.36
CA ALA A 453 23.09 12.79 -6.90
C ALA A 453 21.56 12.63 -7.00
N PRO A 454 21.00 12.38 -8.19
CA PRO A 454 19.57 12.22 -8.35
C PRO A 454 19.08 11.06 -7.48
N ARG A 455 17.94 11.26 -6.82
CA ARG A 455 17.34 10.22 -5.98
C ARG A 455 17.06 8.99 -6.86
N LYS A 456 17.58 7.84 -6.44
CA LYS A 456 17.53 6.58 -7.21
C LYS A 456 16.10 6.07 -7.39
N VAL A 457 15.21 6.36 -6.44
CA VAL A 457 13.81 5.88 -6.41
C VAL A 457 12.82 6.98 -6.00
N ALA A 458 11.57 6.90 -6.47
CA ALA A 458 10.52 7.83 -6.03
C ALA A 458 9.71 7.31 -4.84
N MET A 459 9.46 6.02 -4.79
CA MET A 459 8.68 5.40 -3.71
C MET A 459 9.43 4.20 -3.14
N GLY A 460 9.40 4.04 -1.82
CA GLY A 460 9.95 2.87 -1.13
C GLY A 460 8.84 2.14 -0.39
N HIS A 461 8.78 0.81 -0.44
CA HIS A 461 7.90 0.00 0.39
C HIS A 461 8.70 -0.72 1.46
N VAL A 462 8.43 -0.47 2.75
CA VAL A 462 9.19 -1.03 3.87
C VAL A 462 8.78 -2.48 4.13
N TRP A 463 9.36 -3.36 3.30
CA TRP A 463 9.31 -4.80 3.47
C TRP A 463 10.60 -5.27 4.15
N VAL A 464 10.53 -5.52 5.46
CA VAL A 464 11.68 -5.87 6.28
C VAL A 464 11.32 -6.97 7.27
N ALA A 465 12.00 -8.12 7.16
CA ALA A 465 11.98 -9.18 8.17
C ALA A 465 13.24 -9.09 9.04
N LEU A 466 13.51 -7.92 9.62
CA LEU A 466 14.77 -7.65 10.33
C LEU A 466 14.86 -8.37 11.67
N PHE A 467 13.79 -8.37 12.46
CA PHE A 467 13.73 -8.97 13.80
C PHE A 467 12.34 -9.53 14.07
N PRO A 468 12.18 -10.54 14.95
CA PRO A 468 10.86 -11.00 15.37
C PRO A 468 10.05 -9.88 16.03
N GLY A 469 8.80 -9.69 15.60
CA GLY A 469 7.83 -8.75 16.19
C GLY A 469 7.15 -7.81 15.19
N ASP A 470 6.03 -7.21 15.61
CA ASP A 470 5.15 -6.38 14.75
C ASP A 470 5.66 -4.95 14.52
N PHE A 471 6.75 -4.54 15.16
CA PHE A 471 7.31 -3.18 15.13
C PHE A 471 8.56 -3.05 14.23
N GLY A 472 8.97 -4.10 13.53
CA GLY A 472 10.17 -4.08 12.68
C GLY A 472 10.13 -2.97 11.61
N LYS A 473 8.96 -2.76 11.00
CA LYS A 473 8.74 -1.70 10.01
C LYS A 473 8.85 -0.31 10.64
N ASP A 474 8.25 -0.11 11.82
CA ASP A 474 8.33 1.16 12.55
C ASP A 474 9.79 1.52 12.92
N ILE A 475 10.58 0.53 13.35
CA ILE A 475 12.00 0.71 13.63
C ILE A 475 12.74 1.15 12.37
N ALA A 476 12.48 0.50 11.23
CA ALA A 476 13.10 0.90 9.97
C ALA A 476 12.72 2.35 9.59
N LEU A 477 11.46 2.75 9.77
CA LEU A 477 11.01 4.13 9.56
C LEU A 477 11.70 5.13 10.50
N MET A 478 11.88 4.78 11.78
CA MET A 478 12.60 5.61 12.77
C MET A 478 14.07 5.75 12.44
N LEU A 479 14.75 4.62 12.22
CA LEU A 479 16.14 4.58 11.79
C LEU A 479 16.32 5.36 10.49
N ALA A 480 15.29 5.39 9.63
CA ALA A 480 15.31 6.11 8.39
C ALA A 480 14.96 7.60 8.47
N GLY A 481 14.52 8.09 9.63
CA GLY A 481 14.07 9.48 9.79
C GLY A 481 12.75 9.79 9.09
N HIS A 482 11.97 8.75 8.75
CA HIS A 482 10.63 8.85 8.14
C HIS A 482 9.50 8.66 9.16
N TYR A 483 9.84 8.73 10.44
CA TYR A 483 8.92 8.58 11.56
C TYR A 483 8.92 9.88 12.39
N ASP A 484 7.77 10.55 12.49
CA ASP A 484 7.65 11.79 13.28
C ASP A 484 7.21 11.47 14.71
N PHE A 485 8.11 11.69 15.67
CA PHE A 485 7.84 11.43 17.09
C PHE A 485 6.77 12.34 17.70
N ARG A 486 6.52 13.52 17.13
CA ARG A 486 5.44 14.43 17.59
C ARG A 486 4.09 13.88 17.15
N VAL A 487 3.97 13.40 15.91
CA VAL A 487 2.77 12.69 15.43
C VAL A 487 2.50 11.47 16.30
N ALA A 488 3.53 10.67 16.58
CA ALA A 488 3.43 9.50 17.44
C ALA A 488 2.95 9.85 18.86
N ALA A 489 3.57 10.85 19.49
CA ALA A 489 3.19 11.30 20.81
C ALA A 489 1.72 11.74 20.84
N ARG A 490 1.24 12.45 19.81
CA ARG A 490 -0.17 12.88 19.73
C ARG A 490 -1.12 11.72 19.49
N ALA A 491 -0.79 10.79 18.59
CA ALA A 491 -1.56 9.58 18.34
C ALA A 491 -1.73 8.74 19.61
N ALA A 492 -0.70 8.70 20.44
CA ALA A 492 -0.73 8.00 21.72
C ALA A 492 -1.32 8.83 22.89
N LYS A 493 -1.83 10.04 22.63
CA LYS A 493 -2.26 11.00 23.67
C LYS A 493 -1.18 11.23 24.76
N GLY A 494 0.09 11.25 24.34
CA GLY A 494 1.27 11.40 25.19
C GLY A 494 1.83 10.10 25.76
N ARG A 495 1.34 8.92 25.35
CA ARG A 495 1.64 7.61 25.98
C ARG A 495 2.20 6.57 25.00
N ARG A 496 3.28 6.87 24.27
CA ARG A 496 3.86 5.90 23.33
C ARG A 496 5.12 5.25 23.86
N TYR A 497 5.05 3.92 23.98
CA TYR A 497 6.15 3.02 24.30
C TYR A 497 6.43 2.16 23.07
N LEU A 498 7.68 2.14 22.61
CA LEU A 498 8.16 1.21 21.60
C LEU A 498 9.31 0.43 22.23
N THR A 499 9.12 -0.87 22.29
CA THR A 499 9.99 -1.82 22.98
C THR A 499 10.21 -3.00 22.06
N ASN A 500 11.42 -3.53 22.09
CA ASN A 500 11.79 -4.68 21.26
C ASN A 500 11.26 -6.02 21.82
N GLN A 501 10.34 -6.00 22.79
CA GLN A 501 9.85 -7.22 23.40
C GLN A 501 8.88 -7.94 22.45
N LEU A 502 9.23 -9.18 22.11
CA LEU A 502 8.34 -10.16 21.52
C LEU A 502 7.09 -10.30 22.40
N LEU A 503 5.95 -9.80 21.92
CA LEU A 503 4.66 -10.13 22.49
C LEU A 503 4.17 -11.43 21.83
N PRO A 504 3.64 -12.40 22.59
CA PRO A 504 3.05 -13.60 22.01
C PRO A 504 1.94 -13.23 21.02
N HIS A 505 1.95 -13.83 19.83
CA HIS A 505 0.91 -13.62 18.82
C HIS A 505 -0.48 -13.89 19.40
N GLY A 506 -1.42 -12.97 19.16
CA GLY A 506 -2.84 -13.11 19.53
C GLY A 506 -3.29 -12.41 20.81
N LEU A 507 -2.41 -11.68 21.51
CA LEU A 507 -2.76 -10.93 22.72
C LEU A 507 -2.59 -9.42 22.48
N SER A 508 -3.54 -8.81 21.76
CA SER A 508 -3.64 -7.36 21.50
C SER A 508 -3.88 -6.48 22.75
N HIS A 509 -3.85 -7.05 23.95
CA HIS A 509 -4.34 -6.41 25.18
C HIS A 509 -3.40 -6.56 26.39
N TYR A 510 -2.09 -6.68 26.19
CA TYR A 510 -1.19 -6.41 27.31
C TYR A 510 -1.10 -4.92 27.58
N THR A 511 -1.44 -4.54 28.82
CA THR A 511 -1.17 -3.22 29.39
C THR A 511 0.35 -3.07 29.48
N LEU A 512 0.99 -2.53 28.43
CA LEU A 512 2.39 -2.12 28.54
C LEU A 512 2.48 -1.07 29.66
N PRO A 513 3.48 -1.16 30.56
CA PRO A 513 3.66 -0.16 31.60
C PRO A 513 3.76 1.23 30.96
N GLU A 514 3.00 2.19 31.52
CA GLU A 514 2.86 3.55 31.01
C GLU A 514 4.19 4.31 31.13
N ALA A 515 5.10 4.14 30.18
CA ALA A 515 6.36 4.89 30.17
C ALA A 515 6.13 6.28 29.57
N ARG A 516 6.16 7.30 30.43
CA ARG A 516 5.97 8.72 30.04
C ARG A 516 7.26 9.44 29.66
N VAL A 517 8.41 8.78 29.81
CA VAL A 517 9.74 9.40 29.70
C VAL A 517 10.62 8.53 28.82
N VAL A 518 11.29 9.16 27.86
CA VAL A 518 12.37 8.55 27.08
C VAL A 518 13.68 9.16 27.57
N VAL A 519 14.65 8.31 27.87
CA VAL A 519 16.01 8.72 28.19
C VAL A 519 16.93 8.38 27.03
N ALA A 520 17.74 9.35 26.63
CA ALA A 520 18.68 9.23 25.52
C ALA A 520 20.00 9.89 25.93
N PHE A 521 21.09 9.46 25.30
CA PHE A 521 22.35 10.19 25.40
C PHE A 521 22.29 11.52 24.63
N GLN A 522 22.92 12.55 25.18
CA GLN A 522 23.14 13.80 24.46
C GLN A 522 24.03 13.55 23.23
N PRO A 523 23.84 14.28 22.10
CA PRO A 523 24.73 14.19 20.96
C PRO A 523 26.21 14.32 21.36
N GLY A 524 27.05 13.43 20.81
CA GLY A 524 28.50 13.39 21.08
C GLY A 524 28.93 12.53 22.27
N VAL A 525 28.02 12.09 23.14
CA VAL A 525 28.36 11.16 24.23
C VAL A 525 28.71 9.76 23.70
N ILE A 526 28.01 9.35 22.63
CA ILE A 526 28.35 8.15 21.86
C ILE A 526 29.09 8.63 20.62
N HIS A 527 30.34 8.21 20.47
CA HIS A 527 31.26 8.67 19.43
C HIS A 527 32.18 7.54 18.96
N ALA A 528 32.77 7.69 17.77
CA ALA A 528 33.52 6.63 17.11
C ALA A 528 34.71 6.10 17.92
N GLY A 529 35.40 6.97 18.65
CA GLY A 529 36.54 6.59 19.50
C GLY A 529 36.19 5.77 20.76
N MET A 530 34.94 5.35 20.96
CA MET A 530 34.57 4.46 22.08
C MET A 530 34.99 3.03 21.77
N SER A 531 35.62 2.35 22.73
CA SER A 531 35.79 0.91 22.65
C SER A 531 34.44 0.19 22.76
N LYS A 532 34.36 -1.04 22.26
CA LYS A 532 33.19 -1.93 22.43
C LYS A 532 32.75 -2.01 23.89
N GLU A 533 33.69 -2.13 24.83
CA GLU A 533 33.39 -2.21 26.26
C GLU A 533 32.81 -0.90 26.81
N GLN A 534 33.30 0.25 26.35
CA GLN A 534 32.75 1.55 26.72
C GLN A 534 31.33 1.72 26.18
N PHE A 535 31.09 1.33 24.92
CA PHE A 535 29.76 1.36 24.33
C PHE A 535 28.77 0.45 25.09
N ILE A 536 29.18 -0.79 25.41
CA ILE A 536 28.35 -1.72 26.20
C ILE A 536 28.04 -1.13 27.58
N LYS A 537 29.03 -0.56 28.27
CA LYS A 537 28.81 0.10 29.57
C LYS A 537 27.87 1.28 29.46
N ALA A 538 27.97 2.09 28.41
CA ALA A 538 27.06 3.21 28.17
C ALA A 538 25.63 2.73 27.90
N ALA A 539 25.43 1.72 27.05
CA ALA A 539 24.13 1.13 26.79
C ALA A 539 23.51 0.52 28.07
N GLN A 540 24.31 -0.20 28.87
CA GLN A 540 23.89 -0.74 30.17
C GLN A 540 23.51 0.37 31.16
N GLY A 541 24.30 1.45 31.23
CA GLY A 541 24.00 2.61 32.07
C GLY A 541 22.70 3.30 31.66
N LEU A 542 22.46 3.47 30.35
CA LEU A 542 21.21 4.01 29.84
C LEU A 542 20.01 3.10 30.20
N ALA A 543 20.19 1.77 30.11
CA ALA A 543 19.18 0.80 30.51
C ALA A 543 18.85 0.90 32.01
N GLN A 544 19.87 1.01 32.87
CA GLN A 544 19.69 1.19 34.31
C GLN A 544 18.92 2.47 34.63
N VAL A 545 19.32 3.59 34.03
CA VAL A 545 18.62 4.89 34.17
C VAL A 545 17.17 4.77 33.69
N ALA A 546 16.94 4.11 32.56
CA ALA A 546 15.60 3.86 32.04
C ALA A 546 14.74 3.07 33.03
N VAL A 547 15.26 1.95 33.57
CA VAL A 547 14.55 1.13 34.57
C VAL A 547 14.26 1.93 35.84
N THR A 548 15.25 2.65 36.37
CA THR A 548 15.09 3.45 37.60
C THR A 548 14.03 4.54 37.46
N LEU A 549 13.94 5.16 36.28
CA LEU A 549 12.99 6.25 36.02
C LEU A 549 11.62 5.78 35.53
N GLY A 550 11.41 4.46 35.36
CA GLY A 550 10.22 3.96 34.65
C GLY A 550 10.12 4.50 33.22
N ALA A 551 11.27 4.71 32.59
CA ALA A 551 11.46 5.32 31.28
C ALA A 551 11.89 4.28 30.22
N ILE A 552 11.90 4.69 28.96
CA ILE A 552 12.46 3.90 27.84
C ILE A 552 13.86 4.39 27.52
N ALA A 553 14.81 3.49 27.34
CA ALA A 553 16.08 3.81 26.72
C ALA A 553 15.89 4.00 25.21
N ALA A 554 16.20 5.19 24.68
CA ALA A 554 16.47 5.36 23.26
C ALA A 554 17.87 4.82 22.98
N TRP A 555 17.94 3.57 22.53
CA TRP A 555 19.22 2.86 22.35
C TRP A 555 20.16 3.64 21.43
N PRO A 556 21.42 3.88 21.86
CA PRO A 556 22.38 4.56 21.03
C PRO A 556 22.74 3.71 19.82
N THR A 557 22.93 4.35 18.67
CA THR A 557 23.50 3.72 17.49
C THR A 557 25.02 3.74 17.58
N VAL A 558 25.68 2.69 17.09
CA VAL A 558 27.13 2.70 16.91
C VAL A 558 27.45 3.66 15.76
N PRO A 559 28.33 4.66 15.95
CA PRO A 559 28.74 5.55 14.87
C PRO A 559 29.31 4.78 13.69
N CYS A 560 28.99 5.20 12.46
CA CYS A 560 29.41 4.48 11.25
C CYS A 560 30.92 4.53 10.99
N ASP A 561 31.63 5.41 11.71
CA ASP A 561 33.08 5.60 11.73
C ASP A 561 33.76 4.87 12.91
N SER A 562 33.04 4.02 13.64
CA SER A 562 33.62 3.07 14.59
C SER A 562 34.26 1.89 13.85
N ASP A 563 35.54 1.62 14.14
CA ASP A 563 36.31 0.45 13.66
C ASP A 563 35.87 -0.88 14.30
#